data_AF-A0A0C3DC71-F1
#
_entry.id   AF-A0A0C3DC71-F1
#
_cell.length_a   1.000
_cell.length_b   1.000
_cell.length_c   1.000
_cell.angle_alpha   90.00
_cell.angle_beta   90.00
_cell.angle_gamma   90.00
#
_symmetry.space_group_name_H-M   'P 1'
#
loop_
_entity.id
_entity.type
_entity.pdbx_description
1 polymer ?
#
loop_
_entity_poly.entity_id
_entity_poly.type
_entity_poly.pdbx_seq_one_letter_code
_entity_poly.pdbx_strand_id
1 'polypeptide(L)'
;FVKAHGRDQESSDDSYYGVAAFHQIHCLTLYLGVRNETLTQKHLDHSTHCIEYLRQSILCNADPSLEFTYDMKVPGQEDARATFGWNVTHVCRDYQQLLNWAGKHADLNVL
;
A
#
# COMPACT_ATOMS: atom_id res chain seq x y z
N PHE A 1 -2.01 13.93 11.63
CA PHE A 1 -1.64 14.00 10.20
C PHE A 1 -1.98 12.65 9.57
N VAL A 2 -1.33 11.58 9.99
CA VAL A 2 -1.83 10.20 9.91
C VAL A 2 -2.79 9.94 11.07
N LYS A 3 -3.87 9.20 10.84
CA LYS A 3 -4.77 8.71 11.90
C LYS A 3 -5.14 7.26 11.59
N ALA A 4 -5.06 6.38 12.58
CA ALA A 4 -5.76 5.10 12.52
C ALA A 4 -7.26 5.38 12.60
N HIS A 5 -8.05 4.78 11.70
CA HIS A 5 -9.50 4.70 11.85
C HIS A 5 -9.83 3.25 12.17
N GLY A 6 -9.95 2.96 13.47
CA GLY A 6 -10.30 1.64 13.97
C GLY A 6 -11.79 1.39 13.93
N ARG A 7 -12.18 0.19 13.50
CA ARG A 7 -13.37 -0.47 14.07
C ARG A 7 -12.99 -0.92 15.49
N ASP A 8 -13.98 -1.04 16.37
CA ASP A 8 -13.94 -1.49 17.77
C ASP A 8 -13.27 -2.87 18.01
N GLN A 9 -12.00 -3.04 17.63
CA GLN A 9 -11.15 -4.13 18.07
C GLN A 9 -9.94 -3.52 18.78
N GLU A 10 -9.78 -3.91 20.04
CA GLU A 10 -8.71 -3.50 20.94
C GLU A 10 -7.36 -3.61 20.22
N SER A 11 -6.77 -2.47 19.87
CA SER A 11 -5.38 -2.42 19.43
C SER A 11 -4.52 -2.78 20.65
N SER A 12 -3.89 -3.94 20.64
CA SER A 12 -2.76 -4.20 21.54
C SER A 12 -1.62 -3.25 21.17
N ASP A 13 -0.76 -2.93 22.14
CA ASP A 13 0.40 -2.03 21.96
C ASP A 13 1.37 -2.50 20.84
N ASP A 14 1.25 -3.75 20.37
CA ASP A 14 2.08 -4.37 19.31
C ASP A 14 1.36 -4.51 17.94
N SER A 15 0.40 -3.63 17.62
CA SER A 15 -0.32 -3.70 16.34
C SER A 15 0.45 -3.04 15.19
N TYR A 16 0.70 -3.78 14.11
CA TYR A 16 1.28 -3.26 12.87
C TYR A 16 0.22 -2.71 11.92
N TYR A 17 0.60 -1.70 11.14
CA TYR A 17 -0.27 -1.06 10.17
C TYR A 17 0.46 -0.79 8.86
N GLY A 18 -0.23 -0.98 7.75
CA GLY A 18 0.19 -0.47 6.45
C GLY A 18 -0.37 0.93 6.20
N VAL A 19 0.38 1.76 5.46
CA VAL A 19 -0.15 3.05 4.99
C VAL A 19 -0.79 2.85 3.62
N ALA A 20 -2.03 3.31 3.46
CA ALA A 20 -2.84 3.12 2.27
C ALA A 20 -2.12 3.56 0.98
N ALA A 21 -1.46 4.73 0.95
CA ALA A 21 -0.71 5.20 -0.21
C ALA A 21 0.39 4.22 -0.66
N PHE A 22 1.11 3.60 0.28
CA PHE A 22 2.16 2.63 -0.06
C PHE A 22 1.58 1.30 -0.50
N HIS A 23 0.49 0.85 0.12
CA HIS A 23 -0.22 -0.35 -0.30
C HIS A 23 -0.83 -0.18 -1.71
N GLN A 24 -1.39 0.98 -2.04
CA GLN A 24 -1.88 1.32 -3.39
C GLN A 24 -0.77 1.25 -4.44
N ILE A 25 0.42 1.81 -4.14
CA ILE A 25 1.58 1.73 -5.04
C ILE A 25 2.05 0.28 -5.20
N HIS A 26 2.15 -0.48 -4.10
CA HIS A 26 2.50 -1.91 -4.13
C HIS A 26 1.56 -2.68 -5.05
N CYS A 27 0.25 -2.57 -4.85
CA CYS A 27 -0.76 -3.20 -5.70
C CYS A 27 -0.64 -2.78 -7.17
N LEU A 28 -0.43 -1.48 -7.44
CA LEU A 28 -0.22 -0.98 -8.80
C LEU A 28 1.03 -1.60 -9.45
N THR A 29 2.11 -1.82 -8.70
CA THR A 29 3.33 -2.44 -9.22
C THR A 29 3.17 -3.92 -9.54
N LEU A 30 2.27 -4.64 -8.86
CA LEU A 30 1.96 -6.04 -9.22
C LEU A 30 1.41 -6.16 -10.65
N TYR A 31 0.69 -5.14 -11.14
CA TYR A 31 0.23 -5.09 -12.53
C TYR A 31 1.37 -4.96 -13.56
N LEU A 32 2.55 -4.46 -13.17
CA LEU A 32 3.74 -4.49 -14.03
C LEU A 32 4.35 -5.90 -14.12
N GLY A 33 4.16 -6.72 -13.10
CA GLY A 33 4.67 -8.10 -13.05
C GLY A 33 3.82 -9.09 -13.87
N VAL A 34 2.55 -8.79 -14.09
CA VAL A 34 1.65 -9.64 -14.89
C VAL A 34 1.86 -9.36 -16.38
N ARG A 35 2.84 -10.05 -16.98
CA ARG A 35 3.01 -10.08 -18.44
C ARG A 35 2.08 -11.11 -19.07
N ASN A 36 1.23 -10.67 -19.99
CA ASN A 36 0.49 -11.55 -20.86
C ASN A 36 1.21 -11.65 -22.22
N GLU A 37 1.65 -12.85 -22.58
CA GLU A 37 2.41 -13.15 -23.81
C GLU A 37 1.64 -12.83 -25.10
N THR A 38 0.32 -12.66 -25.02
CA THR A 38 -0.52 -12.27 -26.16
C THR A 38 -0.56 -10.76 -26.43
N LEU A 39 0.03 -9.94 -25.56
CA LEU A 39 0.02 -8.49 -25.72
C LEU A 39 1.02 -8.02 -26.79
N THR A 40 0.53 -7.20 -27.72
CA THR A 40 1.40 -6.51 -28.68
C THR A 40 2.29 -5.45 -27.99
N GLN A 41 3.39 -5.06 -28.62
CA GLN A 41 4.29 -4.00 -28.11
C GLN A 41 3.54 -2.70 -27.80
N LYS A 42 2.58 -2.31 -28.65
CA LYS A 42 1.74 -1.13 -28.42
C LYS A 42 0.93 -1.22 -27.13
N HIS A 43 0.40 -2.40 -26.79
CA HIS A 43 -0.30 -2.60 -25.52
C HIS A 43 0.66 -2.49 -24.34
N LEU A 44 1.88 -3.02 -24.45
CA LEU A 44 2.89 -2.93 -23.39
C LEU A 44 3.31 -1.47 -23.14
N ASP A 45 3.56 -0.70 -24.20
CA ASP A 45 3.91 0.73 -24.11
C ASP A 45 2.74 1.54 -23.54
N HIS A 46 1.50 1.18 -23.91
CA HIS A 46 0.31 1.83 -23.37
C HIS A 46 0.16 1.56 -21.87
N SER A 47 0.20 0.28 -21.48
CA SER A 47 0.12 -0.13 -20.08
C SER A 47 1.20 0.53 -19.22
N THR A 48 2.43 0.64 -19.72
CA THR A 48 3.55 1.24 -18.96
C THR A 48 3.28 2.70 -18.59
N HIS A 49 2.85 3.53 -19.55
CA HIS A 49 2.54 4.93 -19.21
C HIS A 49 1.22 5.08 -18.45
N CYS A 50 0.23 4.21 -18.68
CA CYS A 50 -1.00 4.19 -17.88
C CYS A 50 -0.69 3.90 -16.41
N ILE A 51 0.17 2.92 -16.14
CA ILE A 51 0.60 2.59 -14.78
C ILE A 51 1.34 3.77 -14.16
N GLU A 52 2.23 4.42 -14.90
CA GLU A 52 2.92 5.63 -14.42
C GLU A 52 1.94 6.79 -14.12
N TYR A 53 0.93 6.99 -14.97
CA TYR A 53 -0.11 7.98 -14.76
C TYR A 53 -0.95 7.70 -13.49
N LEU A 54 -1.30 6.43 -13.24
CA LEU A 54 -1.99 6.00 -12.03
C LEU A 54 -1.10 6.18 -10.79
N ARG A 55 0.19 5.88 -10.90
CA ARG A 55 1.17 6.11 -9.82
C ARG A 55 1.21 7.59 -9.47
N GLN A 56 1.29 8.48 -10.46
CA GLN A 56 1.25 9.93 -10.24
C GLN A 56 -0.07 10.39 -9.59
N SER A 57 -1.20 9.78 -9.97
CA SER A 57 -2.50 10.08 -9.36
C SER A 57 -2.56 9.69 -7.88
N ILE A 58 -1.97 8.54 -7.52
CA ILE A 58 -1.82 8.10 -6.11
C ILE A 58 -0.92 9.06 -5.35
N LEU A 59 0.21 9.47 -5.92
CA LEU A 59 1.12 10.44 -5.28
C LEU A 59 0.46 11.80 -5.08
N CYS A 60 -0.35 12.27 -6.03
CA CYS A 60 -1.08 13.53 -5.93
C CYS A 60 -2.14 13.49 -4.81
N ASN A 61 -2.75 12.31 -4.60
CA ASN A 61 -3.79 12.08 -3.60
C ASN A 61 -3.31 11.14 -2.49
N ALA A 62 -2.07 11.32 -2.04
CA ALA A 62 -1.43 10.38 -1.13
C ALA A 62 -2.26 10.18 0.14
N ASP A 63 -2.77 8.97 0.28
CA ASP A 63 -3.66 8.59 1.35
C ASP A 63 -2.90 8.15 2.60
N PRO A 64 -2.95 8.92 3.71
CA PRO A 64 -2.22 8.67 4.93
C PRO A 64 -2.99 7.73 5.87
N SER A 65 -4.06 7.08 5.42
CA SER A 65 -4.87 6.23 6.29
C SER A 65 -4.11 4.97 6.68
N LEU A 66 -4.26 4.56 7.94
CA LEU A 66 -3.65 3.32 8.44
C LEU A 66 -4.61 2.15 8.23
N GLU A 67 -4.08 1.10 7.62
CA GLU A 67 -4.76 -0.15 7.35
C GLU A 67 -4.23 -1.22 8.30
N PHE A 68 -5.14 -1.94 8.96
CA PHE A 68 -4.76 -3.04 9.85
C PHE A 68 -4.07 -4.14 9.05
N THR A 69 -2.98 -4.65 9.60
CA THR A 69 -2.35 -5.88 9.10
C THR A 69 -3.01 -7.09 9.73
N TYR A 70 -3.19 -8.14 8.94
CA TYR A 70 -3.69 -9.44 9.37
C TYR A 70 -2.58 -10.47 9.24
N ASP A 71 -2.47 -11.35 10.23
CA ASP A 71 -1.56 -12.50 10.14
C ASP A 71 -2.00 -13.42 9.01
N MET A 72 -1.06 -13.74 8.12
CA MET A 72 -1.26 -14.62 6.99
C MET A 72 -0.56 -15.95 7.23
N LYS A 73 -1.25 -17.04 6.90
CA LYS A 73 -0.62 -18.37 6.88
C LYS A 73 0.07 -18.57 5.54
N VAL A 74 1.36 -18.22 5.47
CA VAL A 74 2.20 -18.46 4.29
C VAL A 74 3.19 -19.59 4.61
N PRO A 75 3.22 -20.70 3.84
CA PRO A 75 4.17 -21.77 4.07
C PRO A 75 5.62 -21.26 4.03
N GLY A 76 6.38 -21.47 5.12
CA GLY A 76 7.77 -21.02 5.24
C GLY A 76 7.95 -19.57 5.71
N GLN A 77 6.88 -18.86 6.07
CA GLN A 77 6.95 -17.55 6.72
C GLN A 77 6.05 -17.56 7.97
N GLU A 78 6.67 -17.60 9.15
CA GLU A 78 5.96 -17.68 10.43
C GLU A 78 5.31 -16.33 10.82
N ASP A 79 5.80 -15.22 10.29
CA ASP A 79 5.38 -13.85 10.61
C ASP A 79 4.82 -13.06 9.41
N ALA A 80 4.28 -13.76 8.40
CA ALA A 80 3.71 -13.09 7.23
C ALA A 80 2.48 -12.27 7.63
N ARG A 81 2.44 -11.00 7.21
CA ARG A 81 1.34 -10.07 7.48
C ARG A 81 0.94 -9.33 6.21
N ALA A 82 -0.34 -9.03 6.04
CA ALA A 82 -0.82 -8.23 4.91
C ALA A 82 -1.97 -7.31 5.29
N THR A 83 -2.11 -6.22 4.54
CA THR A 83 -3.26 -5.30 4.62
C THR A 83 -4.24 -5.60 3.49
N PHE A 84 -5.54 -5.43 3.75
CA PHE A 84 -6.57 -5.56 2.72
C PHE A 84 -7.19 -4.22 2.30
N GLY A 85 -6.91 -3.13 3.03
CA GLY A 85 -7.43 -1.79 2.74
C GLY A 85 -8.95 -1.63 2.87
N TRP A 86 -9.65 -2.58 3.47
CA TRP A 86 -11.10 -2.53 3.62
C TRP A 86 -11.50 -1.89 4.95
N ASN A 87 -12.66 -1.23 4.95
CA ASN A 87 -13.28 -0.65 6.14
C ASN A 87 -12.39 0.38 6.86
N VAL A 88 -11.56 1.11 6.10
CA VAL A 88 -10.79 2.27 6.57
C VAL A 88 -11.32 3.55 5.90
N THR A 89 -11.21 4.68 6.61
CA THR A 89 -11.58 5.99 6.03
C THR A 89 -10.36 6.63 5.41
N HIS A 90 -10.43 6.86 4.11
CA HIS A 90 -9.39 7.41 3.25
C HIS A 90 -9.36 8.94 3.25
N VAL A 91 -8.19 9.58 3.24
CA VAL A 91 -8.04 11.05 3.29
C VAL A 91 -6.95 11.54 2.33
N CYS A 92 -7.15 12.57 1.51
CA CYS A 92 -6.05 13.04 0.63
C CYS A 92 -5.09 14.00 1.36
N ARG A 93 -3.76 13.80 1.23
CA ARG A 93 -2.70 14.66 1.80
C ARG A 93 -1.45 14.73 0.92
N ASP A 94 -0.51 15.58 1.35
CA ASP A 94 0.82 15.77 0.75
C ASP A 94 1.69 14.51 0.90
N TYR A 95 2.13 13.96 -0.24
CA TYR A 95 2.96 12.76 -0.28
C TYR A 95 4.32 12.90 0.41
N GLN A 96 4.99 14.05 0.26
CA GLN A 96 6.32 14.23 0.83
C GLN A 96 6.25 14.26 2.36
N GLN A 97 5.22 14.91 2.90
CA GLN A 97 4.96 14.88 4.35
C GLN A 97 4.65 13.46 4.82
N LEU A 98 3.90 12.68 4.03
CA LEU A 98 3.59 11.28 4.34
C LEU A 98 4.83 10.40 4.34
N LEU A 99 5.68 10.53 3.32
CA LEU A 99 6.94 9.80 3.20
C LEU A 99 7.89 10.12 4.37
N ASN A 100 8.04 11.40 4.71
CA ASN A 100 8.86 11.84 5.83
C ASN A 100 8.34 11.33 7.18
N TRP A 101 7.02 11.31 7.36
CA TRP A 101 6.39 10.75 8.55
C TRP A 101 6.65 9.24 8.62
N ALA A 102 6.39 8.51 7.52
CA ALA A 102 6.54 7.07 7.47
C ALA A 102 7.98 6.61 7.74
N GLY A 103 8.97 7.28 7.16
CA GLY A 103 10.38 6.96 7.38
C GLY A 103 10.84 7.08 8.84
N LYS A 104 10.16 7.90 9.66
CA LYS A 104 10.43 8.02 11.11
C LYS A 104 9.75 6.95 11.96
N HIS A 105 8.73 6.28 11.42
CA HIS A 105 7.88 5.32 12.13
C HIS A 105 7.92 3.93 11.48
N ALA A 106 8.81 3.70 10.51
CA ALA A 106 8.96 2.42 9.84
C ALA A 106 9.58 1.40 10.80
N ASP A 107 8.92 0.26 10.97
CA ASP A 107 9.58 -0.91 11.53
C ASP A 107 10.35 -1.61 10.41
N LEU A 108 11.68 -1.64 10.55
CA LEU A 108 12.60 -2.24 9.59
C LEU A 108 12.65 -3.78 9.68
N ASN A 109 11.96 -4.39 10.65
CA ASN A 109 11.91 -5.84 10.84
C ASN A 109 10.76 -6.52 10.08
N VAL A 110 9.97 -5.77 9.29
CA VAL A 110 8.78 -6.27 8.57
C VAL A 110 8.97 -6.25 7.03
N LEU A 111 10.23 -6.39 6.56
CA LEU A 111 10.56 -6.51 5.13
C LEU A 111 10.85 -7.95 4.70
#